data_AF-A0AAD9PVI3-F1
#
_entry.id   AF-A0AAD9PVI3-F1
#
_cell.length_a   1.000
_cell.length_b   1.000
_cell.length_c   1.000
_cell.angle_alpha   90.00
_cell.angle_beta   90.00
_cell.angle_gamma   90.00
#
_symmetry.space_group_name_H-M   'P 1'
#
loop_
_entity.id
_entity.type
_entity.pdbx_description
1 polymer ?
#
loop_
_entity_poly.entity_id
_entity_poly.type
_entity_poly.pdbx_seq_one_letter_code
_entity_poly.pdbx_strand_id
1 'polypeptide(L)'
;MSKVVINNCVMKGQHVYEHAVNVGDTYECLPETNNSNDAKAIAMRSTSNEVIGHVPVNLCDYVSDLFTRFPGKLVMLCQITSLPLPSHPPWPWIWQPSGGIIVPCNYILLCDPKDHLLIYQILHEAIVFAPGSYVTIEP
;
A
#
# COMPACT_ATOMS: atom_id res chain seq x y z
N MET A 1 3.81 -8.05 18.88
CA MET A 1 3.48 -7.77 17.48
C MET A 1 4.52 -6.76 17.01
N SER A 2 5.15 -6.99 15.86
CA SER A 2 6.17 -6.09 15.31
C SER A 2 5.59 -5.31 14.15
N LYS A 3 6.09 -4.08 13.97
CA LYS A 3 5.62 -3.12 12.98
C LYS A 3 6.70 -2.89 11.93
N VAL A 4 6.43 -3.27 10.68
CA VAL A 4 7.29 -2.96 9.53
C VAL A 4 6.57 -1.91 8.69
N VAL A 5 7.23 -0.78 8.39
CA VAL A 5 6.58 0.37 7.74
C VAL A 5 7.28 0.67 6.42
N ILE A 6 6.49 0.78 5.35
CA ILE A 6 6.90 1.39 4.09
C ILE A 6 6.52 2.87 4.17
N ASN A 7 7.52 3.71 4.36
CA ASN A 7 7.36 5.15 4.52
C ASN A 7 7.36 5.86 3.18
N ASN A 8 6.67 7.01 3.12
CA ASN A 8 6.69 7.91 1.96
C ASN A 8 6.26 7.20 0.65
N CYS A 9 5.21 6.40 0.74
CA CYS A 9 4.62 5.70 -0.40
C CYS A 9 3.37 6.45 -0.88
N VAL A 10 2.66 5.88 -1.86
CA VAL A 10 1.41 6.43 -2.36
C VAL A 10 0.35 5.34 -2.56
N MET A 11 -0.88 5.68 -2.24
CA MET A 11 -2.06 4.99 -2.75
C MET A 11 -2.41 5.50 -4.14
N LYS A 12 -2.92 4.61 -4.99
CA LYS A 12 -3.43 4.90 -6.34
C LYS A 12 -4.95 4.69 -6.41
N GLY A 13 -5.56 5.24 -7.46
CA GLY A 13 -6.96 4.94 -7.81
C GLY A 13 -8.03 5.83 -7.17
N GLN A 14 -7.68 6.80 -6.31
CA GLN A 14 -8.70 7.62 -5.64
C GLN A 14 -9.61 8.41 -6.58
N HIS A 15 -9.10 8.79 -7.76
CA HIS A 15 -9.88 9.46 -8.80
C HIS A 15 -11.03 8.60 -9.38
N VAL A 16 -11.04 7.29 -9.09
CA VAL A 16 -12.12 6.36 -9.49
C VAL A 16 -13.15 6.19 -8.38
N TYR A 17 -12.70 6.20 -7.12
CA TYR A 17 -13.55 5.86 -5.98
C TYR A 17 -14.14 7.07 -5.26
N GLU A 18 -13.59 8.27 -5.49
CA GLU A 18 -14.08 9.58 -4.99
C GLU A 18 -14.34 9.65 -3.48
N HIS A 19 -13.86 8.67 -2.71
CA HIS A 19 -14.01 8.65 -1.26
C HIS A 19 -13.15 9.75 -0.63
N ALA A 20 -13.71 10.51 0.31
CA ALA A 20 -12.94 11.52 1.02
C ALA A 20 -11.94 10.84 1.98
N VAL A 21 -10.70 11.35 2.00
CA VAL A 21 -9.64 10.89 2.91
C VAL A 21 -9.04 12.08 3.63
N ASN A 22 -8.72 11.92 4.90
CA ASN A 22 -8.07 12.93 5.72
C ASN A 22 -6.68 12.47 6.16
N VAL A 23 -5.81 13.43 6.45
CA VAL A 23 -4.48 13.15 7.02
C VAL A 23 -4.66 12.48 8.39
N GLY A 24 -3.98 11.34 8.58
CA GLY A 24 -4.08 10.51 9.77
C GLY A 24 -5.08 9.37 9.67
N ASP A 25 -5.98 9.38 8.68
CA ASP A 25 -6.89 8.25 8.45
C ASP A 25 -6.10 6.98 8.17
N THR A 26 -6.58 5.86 8.71
CA THR A 26 -5.94 4.55 8.56
C THR A 26 -6.96 3.53 8.05
N TYR A 27 -6.61 2.87 6.96
CA TYR A 27 -7.48 1.91 6.27
C TYR A 27 -6.83 0.54 6.18
N GLU A 28 -7.63 -0.52 6.25
CA GLU A 28 -7.13 -1.88 6.07
C GLU A 28 -6.90 -2.17 4.58
N CYS A 29 -5.79 -2.85 4.29
CA CYS A 29 -5.43 -3.32 2.95
C CYS A 29 -5.67 -4.82 2.86
N LEU A 30 -6.47 -5.25 1.89
CA LEU A 30 -6.83 -6.66 1.70
C LEU A 30 -6.64 -7.10 0.25
N PRO A 31 -6.15 -8.34 0.01
CA PRO A 31 -6.12 -8.93 -1.33
C PRO A 31 -7.52 -8.93 -1.97
N GLU A 32 -7.60 -8.57 -3.25
CA GLU A 32 -8.83 -8.55 -4.03
C GLU A 32 -8.87 -9.75 -4.98
N THR A 33 -9.60 -10.79 -4.59
CA THR A 33 -9.59 -12.11 -5.26
C THR A 33 -10.22 -12.13 -6.66
N ASN A 34 -10.94 -11.08 -7.07
CA ASN A 34 -11.71 -11.03 -8.32
C ASN A 34 -11.46 -9.75 -9.13
N ASN A 35 -10.30 -9.12 -8.98
CA ASN A 35 -9.97 -7.93 -9.77
C ASN A 35 -9.69 -8.33 -11.23
N SER A 36 -10.39 -7.68 -12.17
CA SER A 36 -10.30 -7.99 -13.61
C SER A 36 -9.00 -7.53 -14.26
N ASN A 37 -8.24 -6.64 -13.61
CA ASN A 37 -7.05 -6.00 -14.16
C ASN A 37 -5.77 -6.61 -13.60
N ASP A 38 -5.76 -6.99 -12.32
CA ASP A 38 -4.61 -7.57 -11.63
C ASP A 38 -5.04 -8.59 -10.57
N ALA A 39 -4.72 -9.87 -10.80
CA ALA A 39 -5.05 -10.95 -9.87
C ALA A 39 -4.35 -10.85 -8.51
N LYS A 40 -3.35 -9.99 -8.37
CA LYS A 40 -2.64 -9.71 -7.12
C LYS A 40 -3.02 -8.37 -6.51
N ALA A 41 -4.05 -7.69 -7.05
CA ALA A 41 -4.48 -6.39 -6.56
C ALA A 41 -4.75 -6.41 -5.04
N ILE A 42 -4.27 -5.37 -4.36
CA ILE A 42 -4.52 -5.17 -2.94
C ILE A 42 -5.30 -3.86 -2.79
N ALA A 43 -6.53 -4.01 -2.34
CA ALA A 43 -7.46 -2.91 -2.18
C ALA A 43 -7.41 -2.37 -0.75
N MET A 44 -7.40 -1.06 -0.64
CA MET A 44 -7.66 -0.36 0.61
C MET A 44 -9.17 -0.21 0.79
N ARG A 45 -9.68 -0.55 1.98
CA ARG A 45 -11.12 -0.56 2.25
C ARG A 45 -11.52 0.36 3.40
N SER A 46 -12.67 1.01 3.23
CA SER A 46 -13.35 1.76 4.28
C SER A 46 -13.92 0.80 5.35
N THR A 47 -14.40 1.38 6.45
CA THR A 47 -15.18 0.64 7.46
C THR A 47 -16.52 0.12 6.92
N SER A 48 -17.06 0.73 5.87
CA SER A 48 -18.21 0.25 5.09
C SER A 48 -17.84 -0.80 4.04
N ASN A 49 -16.59 -1.27 4.00
CA ASN A 49 -16.04 -2.25 3.05
C ASN A 49 -15.97 -1.76 1.59
N GLU A 50 -16.10 -0.45 1.36
CA GLU A 50 -15.95 0.18 0.05
C GLU A 50 -14.47 0.30 -0.30
N VAL A 51 -14.13 0.11 -1.57
CA VAL A 51 -12.75 0.30 -2.05
C VAL A 51 -12.47 1.80 -2.16
N ILE A 52 -11.40 2.25 -1.52
CA ILE A 52 -10.97 3.66 -1.50
C ILE A 52 -9.82 3.89 -2.49
N GLY A 53 -9.05 2.85 -2.74
CA GLY A 53 -7.91 2.85 -3.65
C GLY A 53 -7.14 1.55 -3.58
N HIS A 54 -6.00 1.53 -4.24
CA HIS A 54 -5.16 0.35 -4.37
C HIS A 54 -3.70 0.66 -4.04
N VAL A 55 -3.03 -0.39 -3.56
CA VAL A 55 -1.57 -0.43 -3.50
C VAL A 55 -1.02 -0.33 -4.93
N PRO A 56 0.13 0.34 -5.16
CA PRO A 56 0.77 0.36 -6.48
C PRO A 56 1.01 -1.05 -7.02
N VAL A 57 0.63 -1.32 -8.28
CA VAL A 57 0.69 -2.65 -8.93
C VAL A 57 2.01 -3.38 -8.69
N ASN A 58 3.14 -2.71 -8.90
CA ASN A 58 4.44 -3.36 -8.75
C ASN A 58 4.77 -3.75 -7.29
N LEU A 59 4.15 -3.09 -6.31
CA LEU A 59 4.27 -3.45 -4.90
C LEU A 59 3.29 -4.59 -4.54
N CYS A 60 2.16 -4.69 -5.23
CA CYS A 60 1.18 -5.77 -5.03
C CYS A 60 1.79 -7.16 -5.24
N ASP A 61 2.72 -7.33 -6.18
CA ASP A 61 3.40 -8.61 -6.42
C ASP A 61 4.03 -9.19 -5.14
N TYR A 62 4.79 -8.35 -4.42
CA TYR A 62 5.50 -8.73 -3.21
C TYR A 62 4.56 -8.88 -2.02
N VAL A 63 3.61 -7.96 -1.89
CA VAL A 63 2.70 -7.95 -0.75
C VAL A 63 1.68 -9.08 -0.84
N SER A 64 1.21 -9.43 -2.04
CA SER A 64 0.32 -10.59 -2.25
C SER A 64 1.01 -11.90 -1.85
N ASP A 65 2.29 -12.05 -2.19
CA ASP A 65 3.10 -13.20 -1.76
C ASP A 65 3.24 -13.25 -0.22
N LEU A 66 3.39 -12.09 0.45
CA LEU A 66 3.40 -12.02 1.91
C LEU A 66 2.07 -12.49 2.53
N PHE A 67 0.93 -12.04 2.00
CA PHE A 67 -0.38 -12.51 2.46
C PHE A 67 -0.55 -14.02 2.30
N THR A 68 -0.05 -14.59 1.20
CA THR A 68 -0.09 -16.02 0.93
C THR A 68 0.82 -16.81 1.86
N ARG A 69 2.01 -16.28 2.17
CA ARG A 69 3.02 -16.92 3.05
C ARG A 69 2.64 -16.85 4.53
N PHE A 70 1.92 -15.81 4.95
CA PHE A 70 1.54 -15.56 6.35
C PHE A 70 0.01 -15.46 6.53
N PRO A 71 -0.76 -16.51 6.18
CA PRO A 71 -2.22 -16.45 6.19
C PRO A 71 -2.74 -16.21 7.61
N GLY A 72 -3.52 -15.14 7.78
CA GLY A 72 -4.12 -14.74 9.06
C GLY A 72 -3.13 -14.23 10.11
N LYS A 73 -1.85 -14.02 9.76
CA LYS A 73 -0.79 -13.55 10.67
C LYS A 73 -0.22 -12.18 10.30
N LEU A 74 -0.67 -11.65 9.16
CA LEU A 74 -0.25 -10.36 8.63
C LEU A 74 -1.46 -9.46 8.54
N VAL A 75 -1.36 -8.27 9.12
CA VAL A 75 -2.32 -7.18 8.90
C VAL A 75 -1.58 -6.06 8.21
N MET A 76 -2.14 -5.56 7.11
CA MET A 76 -1.59 -4.42 6.39
C MET A 76 -2.55 -3.25 6.48
N LEU A 77 -2.03 -2.10 6.87
CA LEU A 77 -2.77 -0.85 6.99
C LEU A 77 -2.13 0.19 6.08
N CYS A 78 -2.94 1.13 5.59
CA CYS A 78 -2.50 2.32 4.89
C CYS A 78 -2.87 3.54 5.72
N GLN A 79 -1.87 4.29 6.17
CA GLN A 79 -2.06 5.53 6.91
C GLN A 79 -1.82 6.72 5.98
N ILE A 80 -2.82 7.59 5.83
CA ILE A 80 -2.75 8.77 4.97
C ILE A 80 -1.85 9.82 5.62
N THR A 81 -0.85 10.30 4.88
CA THR A 81 0.12 11.29 5.36
C THR A 81 -0.07 12.66 4.74
N SER A 82 -0.77 12.75 3.61
CA SER A 82 -1.13 14.01 2.95
C SER A 82 -2.43 13.91 2.16
N LEU A 83 -2.96 15.06 1.76
CA LEU A 83 -4.15 15.12 0.92
C LEU A 83 -3.87 14.60 -0.50
N PRO A 84 -4.90 14.15 -1.24
CA PRO A 84 -4.75 13.72 -2.62
C PRO A 84 -4.14 14.82 -3.50
N LEU A 85 -3.23 14.44 -4.40
CA LEU A 85 -2.60 15.35 -5.34
C LEU A 85 -2.35 14.69 -6.71
N PRO A 86 -2.16 15.49 -7.77
CA PRO A 86 -1.68 14.99 -9.06
C PRO A 86 -0.33 14.28 -8.90
N SER A 87 -0.18 13.14 -9.58
CA SER A 87 1.08 12.41 -9.58
C SER A 87 2.19 13.20 -10.27
N HIS A 88 3.36 13.21 -9.63
CA HIS A 88 4.55 13.91 -10.05
C HIS A 88 5.80 13.08 -9.69
N PRO A 89 6.99 13.42 -10.24
CA PRO A 89 8.21 12.72 -9.93
C PRO A 89 8.44 12.59 -8.42
N PRO A 90 8.87 11.41 -7.94
CA PRO A 90 9.45 10.33 -8.75
C PRO A 90 8.41 9.33 -9.31
N TRP A 91 7.12 9.55 -9.09
CA TRP A 91 6.04 8.78 -9.72
C TRP A 91 5.76 9.28 -11.16
N PRO A 92 5.14 8.47 -12.02
CA PRO A 92 4.73 8.91 -13.35
C PRO A 92 3.88 10.18 -13.28
N TRP A 93 4.08 11.12 -14.20
CA TRP A 93 3.26 12.34 -14.30
C TRP A 93 1.79 12.01 -14.53
N ILE A 94 0.88 12.91 -14.15
CA ILE A 94 -0.58 12.67 -14.25
C ILE A 94 -1.08 12.27 -15.65
N TRP A 95 -0.43 12.75 -16.72
CA TRP A 95 -0.79 12.42 -18.11
C TRP A 95 -0.07 11.17 -18.66
N GLN A 96 0.78 10.52 -17.88
CA GLN A 96 1.49 9.30 -18.27
C GLN A 96 0.71 8.05 -17.81
N PRO A 97 0.90 6.89 -18.48
CA PRO A 97 0.39 5.62 -17.99
C PRO A 97 0.79 5.37 -16.52
N SER A 98 -0.16 4.87 -15.72
CA SER A 98 -0.02 4.68 -14.26
C SER A 98 0.18 5.96 -13.43
N GLY A 99 0.07 7.14 -14.07
CA GLY A 99 -0.16 8.43 -13.44
C GLY A 99 -1.62 8.58 -12.96
N GLY A 100 -1.95 9.75 -12.42
CA GLY A 100 -3.32 10.06 -11.97
C GLY A 100 -3.31 10.89 -10.69
N ILE A 101 -4.36 10.74 -9.88
CA ILE A 101 -4.34 11.20 -8.50
C ILE A 101 -3.64 10.15 -7.63
N ILE A 102 -2.66 10.60 -6.86
CA ILE A 102 -1.97 9.83 -5.82
C ILE A 102 -2.30 10.39 -4.46
N VAL A 103 -2.26 9.53 -3.46
CA VAL A 103 -2.43 9.94 -2.07
C VAL A 103 -1.25 9.47 -1.25
N PRO A 104 -0.41 10.41 -0.75
CA PRO A 104 0.73 10.07 0.06
C PRO A 104 0.30 9.34 1.32
N CYS A 105 1.00 8.23 1.59
CA CYS A 105 0.70 7.36 2.70
C CYS A 105 1.93 6.62 3.21
N ASN A 106 1.76 6.00 4.36
CA ASN A 106 2.64 4.95 4.86
C ASN A 106 1.88 3.62 4.86
N TYR A 107 2.51 2.55 4.37
CA TYR A 107 1.96 1.21 4.54
C TYR A 107 2.57 0.57 5.80
N ILE A 108 1.73 0.12 6.70
CA ILE A 108 2.10 -0.45 7.99
C ILE A 108 1.74 -1.93 7.97
N LEU A 109 2.73 -2.79 8.11
CA LEU A 109 2.55 -4.24 8.21
C LEU A 109 2.79 -4.67 9.66
N LEU A 110 1.74 -5.21 10.27
CA LEU A 110 1.76 -5.79 11.61
C LEU A 110 1.91 -7.31 11.50
N CYS A 111 2.91 -7.86 12.18
CA CYS A 111 3.27 -9.26 12.08
C CYS A 111 3.81 -9.83 13.41
N ASP A 112 4.02 -11.15 13.44
CA ASP A 112 4.73 -11.80 14.53
C ASP A 112 6.20 -11.32 14.58
N PRO A 113 6.77 -11.03 15.77
CA PRO A 113 8.15 -10.55 15.87
C PRO A 113 9.21 -11.47 15.26
N LYS A 114 8.97 -12.78 15.20
CA LYS A 114 9.90 -13.72 14.56
C LYS A 114 9.97 -13.56 13.03
N ASP A 115 8.96 -12.97 12.41
CA ASP A 115 8.81 -12.87 10.95
C ASP A 115 9.22 -11.49 10.41
N HIS A 116 9.37 -10.48 11.28
CA HIS A 116 9.56 -9.09 10.87
C HIS A 116 10.82 -8.82 10.04
N LEU A 117 11.93 -9.55 10.27
CA LEU A 117 13.18 -9.39 9.52
C LEU A 117 13.03 -9.89 8.08
N LEU A 118 12.34 -11.01 7.91
CA LEU A 118 12.07 -11.58 6.59
C LEU A 118 11.10 -10.70 5.81
N ILE A 119 10.04 -10.22 6.46
CA ILE A 119 9.09 -9.26 5.85
C ILE A 119 9.83 -7.98 5.45
N TYR A 120 10.68 -7.45 6.33
CA TYR A 120 11.51 -6.28 6.04
C TYR A 120 12.39 -6.50 4.80
N GLN A 121 13.08 -7.64 4.68
CA GLN A 121 13.93 -7.94 3.52
C GLN A 121 13.13 -7.96 2.21
N ILE A 122 11.98 -8.65 2.19
CA ILE A 122 11.10 -8.72 1.03
C ILE A 122 10.62 -7.32 0.61
N LEU A 123 10.18 -6.51 1.58
CA LEU A 123 9.71 -5.15 1.30
C LEU A 123 10.85 -4.21 0.88
N HIS A 124 12.05 -4.40 1.43
CA HIS A 124 13.22 -3.63 1.04
C HIS A 124 13.59 -3.89 -0.42
N GLU A 125 13.44 -5.12 -0.91
CA GLU A 125 13.58 -5.43 -2.35
C GLU A 125 12.45 -4.81 -3.18
N ALA A 126 11.23 -4.81 -2.66
CA ALA A 126 10.06 -4.24 -3.35
C ALA A 126 10.11 -2.70 -3.47
N ILE A 127 10.89 -2.01 -2.62
CA ILE A 127 10.91 -0.54 -2.56
C ILE A 127 11.43 0.11 -3.85
N VAL A 128 12.14 -0.64 -4.69
CA VAL A 128 12.59 -0.16 -6.01
C VAL A 128 11.41 0.28 -6.88
N PHE A 129 10.21 -0.24 -6.60
CA PHE A 129 8.98 0.07 -7.29
C PHE A 129 8.15 1.17 -6.62
N ALA A 130 8.61 1.70 -5.49
CA ALA A 130 8.03 2.84 -4.80
C ALA A 130 9.12 3.92 -4.62
N PRO A 131 9.43 4.68 -5.68
CA PRO A 131 10.54 5.62 -5.65
C PRO A 131 10.38 6.68 -4.55
N GLY A 132 11.46 6.90 -3.79
CA GLY A 132 11.46 7.82 -2.64
C GLY A 132 10.89 7.23 -1.36
N SER A 133 10.32 6.02 -1.41
CA SER A 133 9.90 5.27 -0.24
C SER A 133 11.09 4.54 0.41
N TYR A 134 10.95 4.22 1.70
CA TYR A 134 11.94 3.44 2.45
C TYR A 134 11.26 2.59 3.53
N VAL A 135 11.89 1.47 3.89
CA VAL A 135 11.33 0.52 4.86
C VAL A 135 12.01 0.70 6.22
N THR A 136 11.21 0.74 7.30
CA THR A 136 11.69 0.73 8.69
C THR A 136 11.05 -0.40 9.48
N ILE A 137 11.73 -0.83 10.55
CA ILE A 137 11.14 -1.64 11.61
C ILE A 137 10.98 -0.72 12.81
N GLU A 138 9.75 -0.56 13.29
CA GLU A 138 9.45 0.24 14.46
C GLU A 138 9.33 -0.67 15.71
N PRO A 139 9.75 -0.17 16.90
CA PRO A 139 9.63 -0.90 18.17
C PRO A 139 8.18 -1.18 18.58
#